data_AF-A0A0F8F0I5-F1
#
_entry.id   AF-A0A0F8F0I5-F1
#
_cell.length_a   1.000
_cell.length_b   1.000
_cell.length_c   1.000
_cell.angle_alpha   90.00
_cell.angle_beta   90.00
_cell.angle_gamma   90.00
#
_symmetry.space_group_name_H-M   'P 1'
#
loop_
_entity.id
_entity.type
_entity.pdbx_description
1 polymer ?
#
loop_
_entity_poly.entity_id
_entity_poly.type
_entity_poly.pdbx_seq_one_letter_code
_entity_poly.pdbx_strand_id
1 'polypeptide(L)'
;MNIVEEHREKCTRCGQCLEVCSRYEDLGVLDRLYGYLDGSSNIDSESLLRCLTCGLCISACPENLGIKPLISPSRQKWINENGLSERQTMVDPESENNLFKKISEMDEIPEYIDRPGSVVYFPGCAGTYINKVMAQASVALLEKAGVDYTVLSGLESVSYTHLTLPTIYSV
;
A
#
# COMPACT_ATOMS: atom_id res chain seq x y z
N MET A 1 19.79 -16.62 -7.01
CA MET A 1 19.64 -15.66 -8.11
C MET A 1 18.97 -14.43 -7.54
N ASN A 2 19.63 -13.27 -7.66
CA ASN A 2 19.05 -11.99 -7.25
C ASN A 2 17.90 -11.64 -8.21
N ILE A 3 16.84 -10.97 -7.73
CA ILE A 3 15.69 -10.55 -8.55
C ILE A 3 16.12 -9.74 -9.79
N VAL A 4 17.23 -9.01 -9.68
CA VAL A 4 17.84 -8.26 -10.78
C VAL A 4 18.38 -9.18 -11.87
N GLU A 5 19.07 -10.26 -11.50
CA GLU A 5 19.67 -11.21 -12.45
C GLU A 5 18.56 -11.89 -13.25
N GLU A 6 17.55 -12.46 -12.57
CA GLU A 6 16.43 -13.13 -13.23
C GLU A 6 15.66 -12.19 -14.15
N HIS A 7 15.38 -10.97 -13.68
CA HIS A 7 14.67 -9.99 -14.49
C HIS A 7 15.49 -9.56 -15.70
N ARG A 8 16.80 -9.31 -15.54
CA ARG A 8 17.69 -8.88 -16.62
C ARG A 8 17.86 -9.97 -17.68
N GLU A 9 17.99 -11.23 -17.28
CA GLU A 9 18.17 -12.36 -18.20
C GLU A 9 16.98 -12.59 -19.11
N LYS A 10 15.75 -12.43 -18.59
CA LYS A 10 14.52 -12.67 -19.35
C LYS A 10 14.00 -11.43 -20.09
N CYS A 11 14.43 -10.23 -19.71
CA CYS A 11 13.93 -9.00 -20.30
C CYS A 11 14.44 -8.80 -21.74
N THR A 12 13.55 -8.91 -22.72
CA THR A 12 13.85 -8.66 -24.14
C THR A 12 13.90 -7.18 -24.53
N ARG A 13 13.69 -6.26 -23.57
CA ARG A 13 13.62 -4.80 -23.78
C ARG A 13 12.61 -4.38 -24.86
N CYS A 14 11.48 -5.07 -24.96
CA CYS A 14 10.45 -4.83 -25.98
C CYS A 14 9.59 -3.58 -25.77
N GLY A 15 9.62 -2.93 -24.60
CA GLY A 15 8.88 -1.69 -24.34
C GLY A 15 7.41 -1.83 -23.93
N GLN A 16 6.81 -3.03 -23.99
CA GLN A 16 5.39 -3.25 -23.68
C GLN A 16 4.97 -2.76 -22.28
N CYS A 17 5.87 -2.83 -21.30
CA CYS A 17 5.61 -2.32 -19.96
C CYS A 17 5.42 -0.80 -19.90
N LEU A 18 5.97 -0.05 -20.86
CA LEU A 18 5.88 1.42 -20.95
C LEU A 18 4.64 1.88 -21.70
N GLU A 19 4.17 1.13 -22.71
CA GLU A 19 2.92 1.40 -23.42
C GLU A 19 1.71 1.51 -22.46
N VAL A 20 1.75 0.74 -21.37
CA VAL A 20 0.71 0.77 -20.32
C VAL A 20 1.08 1.63 -19.10
N CYS A 21 2.25 2.27 -19.10
CA CYS A 21 2.74 3.05 -17.97
C CYS A 21 2.59 4.55 -18.21
N SER A 22 1.71 5.20 -17.46
CA SER A 22 1.55 6.66 -17.49
C SER A 22 2.60 7.44 -16.68
N ARG A 23 3.62 6.75 -16.13
CA ARG A 23 4.56 7.33 -15.16
C ARG A 23 6.03 7.32 -15.61
N TYR A 24 6.41 6.39 -16.48
CA TYR A 24 7.77 6.26 -17.01
C TYR A 24 7.72 6.33 -18.54
N GLU A 25 8.67 7.04 -19.12
CA GLU A 25 8.67 7.38 -20.55
C GLU A 25 9.59 6.47 -21.37
N ASP A 26 10.66 5.94 -20.76
CA ASP A 26 11.71 5.22 -21.44
C ASP A 26 12.22 4.00 -20.66
N LEU A 27 12.84 3.05 -21.39
CA LEU A 27 13.38 1.81 -20.82
C LEU A 27 14.61 2.02 -19.96
N GLY A 28 15.22 3.20 -19.96
CA GLY A 28 16.29 3.57 -19.05
C GLY A 28 15.86 3.55 -17.58
N VAL A 29 14.55 3.52 -17.29
CA VAL A 29 14.07 3.19 -15.93
C VAL A 29 14.57 1.82 -15.45
N LEU A 30 14.67 0.83 -16.34
CA LEU A 30 15.18 -0.49 -15.99
C LEU A 30 16.68 -0.42 -15.67
N ASP A 31 17.46 0.30 -16.48
CA ASP A 31 18.90 0.44 -16.26
C ASP A 31 19.20 1.15 -14.93
N ARG A 32 18.42 2.20 -14.61
CA ARG A 32 18.51 2.90 -13.31
C ARG A 32 18.17 1.97 -12.14
N LEU A 33 17.11 1.18 -12.26
CA LEU A 33 16.68 0.26 -11.20
C LEU A 33 17.66 -0.89 -11.00
N TYR A 34 18.15 -1.48 -12.10
CA TYR A 34 19.20 -2.49 -12.05
C TYR A 34 20.46 -1.95 -11.40
N GLY A 35 20.96 -0.80 -11.88
CA GLY A 35 22.18 -0.20 -11.38
C GLY A 35 22.07 0.15 -9.90
N TYR A 36 20.91 0.65 -9.47
CA TYR A 36 20.66 0.98 -8.08
C TYR A 36 20.60 -0.24 -7.16
N LEU A 37 19.92 -1.31 -7.59
CA LEU A 37 19.83 -2.55 -6.83
C LEU A 37 21.17 -3.30 -6.76
N ASP A 38 21.99 -3.21 -7.81
CA ASP A 38 23.35 -3.76 -7.84
C ASP A 38 24.36 -2.89 -7.06
N GLY A 39 23.97 -1.69 -6.59
CA GLY A 39 24.85 -0.75 -5.90
C GLY A 39 25.83 0.00 -6.79
N SER A 40 25.62 -0.02 -8.12
CA SER A 40 26.48 0.63 -9.11
C SER A 40 26.04 2.05 -9.48
N SER A 41 24.81 2.44 -9.14
CA SER A 41 24.29 3.80 -9.37
C SER A 41 23.44 4.28 -8.20
N ASN A 42 23.24 5.60 -8.13
CA ASN A 42 22.25 6.20 -7.23
C ASN A 42 20.91 6.39 -7.96
N ILE A 43 19.82 6.52 -7.20
CA ILE A 43 18.50 6.87 -7.72
C ILE A 43 17.83 7.88 -6.79
N ASP A 44 17.07 8.81 -7.37
CA ASP A 44 16.30 9.77 -6.61
C ASP A 44 14.99 9.15 -6.08
N SER A 45 14.54 9.60 -4.91
CA SER A 45 13.31 9.09 -4.29
C SER A 45 12.07 9.42 -5.12
N GLU A 46 12.06 10.55 -5.82
CA GLU A 46 10.92 10.98 -6.63
C GLU A 46 10.65 9.98 -7.77
N SER A 47 11.69 9.54 -8.46
CA SER A 47 11.66 8.51 -9.50
C SER A 47 11.10 7.19 -8.98
N LEU A 48 11.50 6.78 -7.77
CA LEU A 48 10.95 5.58 -7.12
C LEU A 48 9.48 5.76 -6.72
N LEU A 49 9.10 6.93 -6.21
CA LEU A 49 7.76 7.23 -5.70
C LEU A 49 6.74 7.52 -6.81
N ARG A 50 7.18 7.80 -8.05
CA ARG A 50 6.31 7.98 -9.23
C ARG A 50 5.51 6.73 -9.59
N CYS A 51 6.02 5.54 -9.33
CA CYS A 51 5.34 4.28 -9.63
C CYS A 51 4.11 4.08 -8.73
N LEU A 52 2.93 3.89 -9.32
CA LEU A 52 1.69 3.64 -8.56
C LEU A 52 1.51 2.18 -8.12
N THR A 53 2.47 1.31 -8.44
CA THR A 53 2.40 -0.15 -8.15
C THR A 53 1.14 -0.86 -8.67
N CYS A 54 0.49 -0.31 -9.70
CA CYS A 54 -0.76 -0.82 -10.27
C CYS A 54 -0.66 -2.21 -10.90
N GLY A 55 0.54 -2.63 -11.31
CA GLY A 55 0.78 -3.96 -11.87
C GLY A 55 0.48 -4.11 -13.36
N LEU A 56 -0.01 -3.07 -14.06
CA LEU A 56 -0.30 -3.15 -15.50
C LEU A 56 0.92 -3.59 -16.34
N CYS A 57 2.10 -3.10 -15.98
CA CYS A 57 3.36 -3.48 -16.64
C CYS A 57 3.70 -4.97 -16.55
N ILE A 58 3.21 -5.67 -15.51
CA ILE A 58 3.38 -7.12 -15.36
C ILE A 58 2.45 -7.82 -16.36
N SER A 59 1.17 -7.45 -16.37
CA SER A 59 0.16 -8.02 -17.28
C SER A 59 0.47 -7.80 -18.76
N ALA A 60 1.10 -6.68 -19.11
CA ALA A 60 1.50 -6.37 -20.48
C ALA A 60 2.81 -7.07 -20.90
N CYS A 61 3.62 -7.55 -19.96
CA CYS A 61 4.90 -8.17 -20.26
C CYS A 61 4.70 -9.62 -20.75
N PRO A 62 5.22 -10.01 -21.93
CA PRO A 62 5.12 -11.38 -22.42
C PRO A 62 5.74 -12.41 -21.46
N GLU A 63 6.79 -12.01 -20.75
CA GLU A 63 7.53 -12.82 -19.78
C GLU A 63 7.06 -12.61 -18.33
N ASN A 64 5.97 -11.85 -18.13
CA ASN A 64 5.38 -11.57 -16.82
C ASN A 64 6.36 -10.90 -15.81
N LEU A 65 7.31 -10.11 -16.30
CA LEU A 65 8.32 -9.42 -15.48
C LEU A 65 7.81 -8.08 -14.95
N GLY A 66 7.57 -7.11 -15.85
CA GLY A 66 7.12 -5.75 -15.52
C GLY A 66 8.13 -4.93 -14.68
N ILE A 67 7.87 -3.64 -14.48
CA ILE A 67 8.78 -2.74 -13.73
C ILE A 67 8.57 -2.88 -12.22
N LYS A 68 7.34 -3.21 -11.78
CA LYS A 68 6.92 -3.26 -10.37
C LYS A 68 7.84 -4.12 -9.48
N PRO A 69 8.28 -5.33 -9.88
CA PRO A 69 9.11 -6.16 -9.01
C PRO A 69 10.47 -5.55 -8.65
N LEU A 70 10.98 -4.62 -9.47
CA LEU A 70 12.22 -3.88 -9.19
C LEU A 70 11.98 -2.64 -8.32
N ILE A 71 10.78 -2.05 -8.37
CA ILE A 71 10.43 -0.84 -7.62
C ILE A 71 10.35 -1.10 -6.11
N SER A 72 9.66 -2.15 -5.68
CA SER A 72 9.51 -2.46 -4.25
C SER A 72 10.85 -2.65 -3.52
N PRO A 73 11.79 -3.50 -3.98
CA PRO A 73 13.09 -3.64 -3.34
C PRO A 73 13.92 -2.35 -3.44
N SER A 74 13.78 -1.56 -4.52
CA SER A 74 14.48 -0.27 -4.64
C SER A 74 13.97 0.73 -3.59
N ARG A 75 12.66 0.81 -3.36
CA ARG A 75 12.09 1.64 -2.28
C ARG A 75 12.59 1.21 -0.91
N GLN A 76 12.65 -0.10 -0.65
CA GLN A 76 13.15 -0.62 0.63
C GLN A 76 14.64 -0.28 0.83
N LYS A 77 15.47 -0.51 -0.19
CA LYS A 77 16.89 -0.15 -0.18
C LYS A 77 17.06 1.35 0.08
N TRP A 78 16.27 2.19 -0.58
CA TRP A 78 16.34 3.65 -0.40
C TRP A 78 16.00 4.08 1.02
N ILE A 79 14.96 3.50 1.63
CA ILE A 79 14.60 3.77 3.03
C ILE A 79 15.72 3.31 3.97
N ASN A 80 16.33 2.15 3.73
CA ASN A 80 17.42 1.65 4.57
C ASN A 80 18.65 2.56 4.50
N GLU A 81 18.90 3.19 3.35
CA GLU A 81 20.03 4.09 3.12
C GLU A 81 19.79 5.53 3.61
N ASN A 82 18.55 6.04 3.51
CA ASN A 82 18.23 7.46 3.70
C ASN A 82 17.23 7.73 4.85
N GLY A 83 16.65 6.69 5.42
CA GLY A 83 15.55 6.78 6.38
C GLY A 83 14.18 6.97 5.70
N LEU A 84 13.14 7.07 6.54
CA LEU A 84 11.78 7.33 6.09
C LEU A 84 11.64 8.80 5.66
N SER A 85 10.95 9.03 4.54
CA SER A 85 10.51 10.39 4.18
C SER A 85 9.44 10.91 5.15
N GLU A 86 9.26 12.23 5.23
CA GLU A 86 8.21 12.86 6.04
C GLU A 86 6.80 12.29 5.77
N ARG A 87 6.50 11.93 4.51
CA ARG A 87 5.22 11.28 4.19
C ARG A 87 5.12 9.87 4.75
N GLN A 88 6.23 9.14 4.79
CA GLN A 88 6.26 7.78 5.29
C GLN A 88 6.26 7.75 6.83
N THR A 89 6.75 8.78 7.50
CA THR A 89 6.65 8.87 8.96
C THR A 89 5.21 9.02 9.45
N MET A 90 4.29 9.51 8.62
CA MET A 90 2.85 9.53 8.95
C MET A 90 2.27 8.13 9.21
N VAL A 91 2.88 7.09 8.65
CA VAL A 91 2.40 5.71 8.71
C VAL A 91 3.33 4.80 9.51
N ASP A 92 4.37 5.37 10.13
CA ASP A 92 5.36 4.67 10.96
C ASP A 92 4.92 4.67 12.43
N PRO A 93 4.68 3.51 13.07
CA PRO A 93 4.18 3.45 14.45
C PRO A 93 5.11 4.11 15.47
N GLU A 94 6.42 4.12 15.22
CA GLU A 94 7.41 4.69 16.12
C GLU A 94 7.53 6.21 15.97
N SER A 95 7.00 6.79 14.89
CA SER A 95 7.11 8.23 14.64
C SER A 95 6.14 9.06 15.50
N GLU A 96 6.59 10.24 15.91
CA GLU A 96 5.72 11.28 16.49
C GLU A 96 4.79 11.91 15.44
N ASN A 97 5.17 11.85 14.16
CA ASN A 97 4.31 12.33 13.07
C ASN A 97 3.22 11.31 12.68
N ASN A 98 3.11 10.18 13.40
CA ASN A 98 2.18 9.11 13.07
C ASN A 98 0.72 9.60 13.09
N LEU A 99 0.01 9.32 12.01
CA LEU A 99 -1.37 9.70 11.79
C LEU A 99 -2.30 9.04 12.81
N PHE A 100 -2.07 7.78 13.17
CA PHE A 100 -2.92 7.02 14.10
C PHE A 100 -2.73 7.46 15.55
N LYS A 101 -1.52 7.85 15.98
CA LYS A 101 -1.29 8.47 17.29
C LYS A 101 -2.11 9.76 17.41
N LYS A 102 -1.96 10.67 16.45
CA LYS A 102 -2.70 11.95 16.41
C LYS A 102 -4.21 11.75 16.37
N ILE A 103 -4.66 10.74 15.64
CA ILE A 103 -6.07 10.37 15.54
C ILE A 103 -6.62 9.76 16.83
N SER A 104 -5.82 8.96 17.56
CA SER A 104 -6.25 8.37 18.82
C SER A 104 -6.48 9.40 19.91
N GLU A 105 -5.87 10.58 19.77
CA GLU A 105 -6.09 11.76 20.59
C GLU A 105 -7.34 12.56 20.17
N MET A 106 -7.98 12.24 19.04
CA MET A 106 -9.18 12.90 18.51
C MET A 106 -10.46 12.13 18.91
N ASP A 107 -11.08 12.62 19.97
CA ASP A 107 -12.00 11.99 20.94
C ASP A 107 -13.31 11.30 20.48
N GLU A 108 -13.59 11.06 19.18
CA GLU A 108 -14.92 10.52 18.81
C GLU A 108 -14.88 9.46 17.71
N ILE A 109 -14.71 8.20 18.10
CA ILE A 109 -14.88 7.08 17.17
C ILE A 109 -16.38 6.79 17.02
N PRO A 110 -16.93 6.70 15.80
CA PRO A 110 -18.33 6.31 15.62
C PRO A 110 -18.59 4.92 16.19
N GLU A 111 -19.50 4.83 17.15
CA GLU A 111 -20.00 3.55 17.63
C GLU A 111 -21.06 3.01 16.66
N TYR A 112 -20.99 1.71 16.39
CA TYR A 112 -21.96 1.00 15.57
C TYR A 112 -22.63 -0.07 16.42
N ILE A 113 -23.88 -0.38 16.09
CA ILE A 113 -24.63 -1.42 16.78
C ILE A 113 -23.96 -2.76 16.49
N ASP A 114 -23.46 -3.40 17.54
CA ASP A 114 -23.01 -4.79 17.47
C ASP A 114 -24.23 -5.71 17.41
N ARG A 115 -24.40 -6.33 16.25
CA ARG A 115 -25.42 -7.34 16.00
C ARG A 115 -24.85 -8.38 15.04
N PRO A 116 -25.29 -9.65 15.10
CA PRO A 116 -24.97 -10.61 14.05
C PRO A 116 -25.57 -10.13 12.72
N GLY A 117 -24.85 -10.35 11.63
CA GLY A 117 -25.33 -10.07 10.28
C GLY A 117 -24.62 -10.95 9.26
N SER A 118 -25.31 -11.27 8.18
CA SER A 118 -24.76 -12.03 7.05
C SER A 118 -23.75 -11.25 6.21
N VAL A 119 -23.75 -9.91 6.31
CA VAL A 119 -22.78 -9.02 5.66
C VAL A 119 -21.96 -8.26 6.71
N VAL A 120 -20.64 -8.22 6.53
CA VAL A 120 -19.74 -7.42 7.38
C VAL A 120 -19.35 -6.15 6.65
N TYR A 121 -19.68 -4.99 7.22
CA TYR A 121 -19.11 -3.71 6.79
C TYR A 121 -17.85 -3.41 7.59
N PHE A 122 -16.72 -3.28 6.88
CA PHE A 122 -15.44 -2.90 7.45
C PHE A 122 -15.07 -1.48 6.96
N PRO A 123 -15.22 -0.43 7.79
CA PRO A 123 -14.97 0.95 7.38
C PRO A 123 -13.48 1.28 7.16
N GLY A 124 -12.58 0.43 7.67
CA GLY A 124 -11.14 0.65 7.63
C GLY A 124 -10.69 1.88 8.43
N CYS A 125 -9.38 2.07 8.54
CA CYS A 125 -8.84 3.14 9.38
C CYS A 125 -9.21 4.55 8.89
N ALA A 126 -9.26 4.77 7.57
CA ALA A 126 -9.69 6.05 7.01
C ALA A 126 -11.15 6.37 7.34
N GLY A 127 -12.06 5.38 7.23
CA GLY A 127 -13.48 5.57 7.53
C GLY A 127 -13.76 5.68 9.02
N THR A 128 -13.01 4.95 9.87
CA THR A 128 -13.15 4.99 11.33
C THR A 128 -12.68 6.30 11.92
N TYR A 129 -11.56 6.84 11.42
CA TYR A 129 -10.86 7.91 12.11
C TYR A 129 -10.82 9.26 11.37
N ILE A 130 -10.69 9.23 10.04
CA ILE A 130 -10.42 10.43 9.24
C ILE A 130 -11.73 10.96 8.65
N ASN A 131 -12.41 10.13 7.88
CA ASN A 131 -13.62 10.47 7.13
C ASN A 131 -14.84 9.75 7.71
N LYS A 132 -15.14 10.02 8.99
CA LYS A 132 -16.22 9.38 9.76
C LYS A 132 -17.58 9.41 9.04
N VAL A 133 -17.87 10.51 8.35
CA VAL A 133 -19.09 10.71 7.57
C VAL A 133 -19.27 9.65 6.48
N MET A 134 -18.18 9.19 5.86
CA MET A 134 -18.26 8.13 4.83
C MET A 134 -18.72 6.80 5.44
N ALA A 135 -18.20 6.46 6.61
CA ALA A 135 -18.57 5.23 7.30
C ALA A 135 -20.02 5.29 7.81
N GLN A 136 -20.42 6.41 8.42
CA GLN A 136 -21.79 6.65 8.85
C GLN A 136 -22.79 6.63 7.69
N ALA A 137 -22.46 7.25 6.55
CA ALA A 137 -23.29 7.23 5.36
C ALA A 137 -23.43 5.82 4.77
N SER A 138 -22.35 5.04 4.78
CA SER A 138 -22.38 3.63 4.32
C SER A 138 -23.33 2.79 5.18
N VAL A 139 -23.27 2.96 6.51
CA VAL A 139 -24.16 2.28 7.46
C VAL A 139 -25.62 2.72 7.26
N ALA A 140 -25.88 4.01 7.08
CA ALA A 140 -27.23 4.51 6.81
C ALA A 140 -27.81 3.96 5.49
N LEU A 141 -26.98 3.76 4.47
CA LEU A 141 -27.40 3.12 3.22
C LEU A 141 -27.74 1.63 3.41
N LEU A 142 -26.91 0.88 4.15
CA LEU A 142 -27.16 -0.53 4.45
C LEU A 142 -28.48 -0.72 5.22
N GLU A 143 -28.73 0.13 6.21
CA GLU A 143 -29.97 0.10 6.99
C GLU A 143 -31.19 0.41 6.11
N LYS A 144 -31.11 1.48 5.30
CA LYS A 144 -32.21 1.86 4.40
C LYS A 144 -32.45 0.84 3.29
N ALA A 145 -31.44 0.09 2.90
CA ALA A 145 -31.55 -1.00 1.93
C ALA A 145 -32.08 -2.30 2.55
N GLY A 146 -32.25 -2.38 3.88
CA GLY A 146 -32.70 -3.58 4.57
C GLY A 146 -31.68 -4.73 4.52
N VAL A 147 -30.39 -4.40 4.39
CA VAL A 147 -29.32 -5.40 4.43
C VAL A 147 -29.17 -5.91 5.86
N ASP A 148 -29.04 -7.23 6.01
CA ASP A 148 -28.68 -7.86 7.27
C ASP A 148 -27.16 -7.74 7.49
N TYR A 149 -26.74 -6.65 8.14
CA TYR A 149 -25.33 -6.31 8.31
C TYR A 149 -24.90 -6.18 9.77
N THR A 150 -23.60 -6.42 9.97
CA THR A 150 -22.82 -6.05 11.14
C THR A 150 -21.68 -5.11 10.74
N VAL A 151 -21.18 -4.30 11.68
CA VAL A 151 -20.03 -3.42 11.44
C VAL A 151 -18.86 -3.90 12.27
N LEU A 152 -17.77 -4.30 11.61
CA LEU A 152 -16.54 -4.61 12.30
C LEU A 152 -15.85 -3.29 12.65
N SER A 153 -15.78 -2.96 13.94
CA SER A 153 -15.12 -1.73 14.38
C SER A 153 -13.63 -1.78 13.95
N GLY A 154 -13.18 -0.71 13.30
CA GLY A 154 -11.80 -0.62 12.78
C GLY A 154 -10.72 -0.54 13.86
N LEU A 155 -11.10 -0.56 15.14
CA LEU A 155 -10.20 -0.51 16.30
C LEU A 155 -9.39 -1.81 16.45
N GLU A 156 -10.01 -2.95 16.16
CA GLU A 156 -9.40 -4.27 16.37
C GLU A 156 -8.60 -4.76 15.15
N SER A 157 -8.76 -4.10 14.00
CA SER A 157 -8.34 -4.61 12.70
C SER A 157 -7.77 -3.52 11.78
N VAL A 158 -7.04 -2.54 12.34
CA VAL A 158 -6.19 -1.67 11.53
C VAL A 158 -5.25 -2.59 10.74
N SER A 159 -5.20 -2.45 9.41
CA SER A 159 -4.46 -3.30 8.46
C SER A 159 -2.92 -3.37 8.68
N TYR A 160 -2.44 -2.90 9.83
CA TYR A 160 -1.09 -3.06 10.39
C TYR A 160 -0.90 -4.40 11.10
N THR A 161 -1.56 -5.47 10.66
CA THR A 161 -1.45 -6.82 11.22
C THR A 161 -0.06 -7.46 11.03
N HIS A 162 0.99 -6.67 10.78
CA HIS A 162 2.38 -7.10 10.78
C HIS A 162 3.26 -6.40 11.82
N LEU A 163 2.76 -5.45 12.62
CA LEU A 163 3.65 -4.77 13.58
C LEU A 163 3.19 -4.65 15.03
N THR A 164 1.96 -5.00 15.45
CA THR A 164 1.59 -4.76 16.87
C THR A 164 0.78 -5.80 17.65
N LEU A 165 0.33 -6.96 17.14
CA LEU A 165 -0.34 -7.94 18.02
C LEU A 165 -0.07 -9.41 17.66
N PRO A 166 0.69 -10.16 18.49
CA PRO A 166 0.75 -11.61 18.46
C PRO A 166 -0.42 -12.19 19.26
N THR A 167 -1.66 -11.95 18.84
CA THR A 167 -2.83 -12.61 19.45
C THR A 167 -4.05 -12.45 18.54
N ILE A 168 -4.91 -13.48 18.53
CA ILE A 168 -6.15 -13.61 17.73
C ILE A 168 -5.94 -14.34 16.39
N TYR A 169 -5.36 -15.55 16.48
CA TYR A 169 -5.89 -16.71 15.74
C TYR A 169 -6.16 -17.80 16.76
N SER A 170 -7.33 -17.73 17.38
CA SER A 170 -7.95 -18.85 18.09
C SER A 170 -9.44 -18.55 18.18
N VAL A 171 -10.12 -18.83 17.08
CA VAL A 171 -11.45 -19.45 17.07
C VAL A 171 -11.40 -20.55 16.03
#